data_AF-A0A220MGR5-F1
#
_entry.id   AF-A0A220MGR5-F1
#
_cell.length_a   1.000
_cell.length_b   1.000
_cell.length_c   1.000
_cell.angle_alpha   90.00
_cell.angle_beta   90.00
_cell.angle_gamma   90.00
#
_symmetry.space_group_name_H-M   'P 1'
#
loop_
_entity.id
_entity.type
_entity.pdbx_description
1 polymer ?
#
loop_
_entity_poly.entity_id
_entity_poly.type
_entity_poly.pdbx_seq_one_letter_code
_entity_poly.pdbx_strand_id
1 'polypeptide(L)' 'MDRKSDLTKLDRVDYAATMLAWYLAEGPKPYDKVKEHCAGLGITRFELKEARKDLNVRTINTGSTWLWQVPEPVGENHA' A
#
# COMPACT_ATOMS: atom_id res chain seq x y z
N MET A 1 -9.68 -27.59 -13.15
CA MET A 1 -8.89 -27.36 -11.91
C MET A 1 -7.48 -27.76 -12.34
N ASP A 2 -6.53 -26.86 -12.57
CA ASP A 2 -5.91 -25.90 -11.64
C ASP A 2 -5.40 -24.67 -12.42
N ARG A 3 -6.02 -23.50 -12.23
CA ARG A 3 -5.36 -22.22 -12.55
C ARG A 3 -4.58 -21.82 -11.29
N LYS A 4 -3.41 -22.41 -11.08
CA LYS A 4 -2.43 -21.78 -10.18
C LYS A 4 -1.93 -20.57 -10.94
N SER A 5 -2.65 -19.48 -10.78
CA SER A 5 -2.39 -18.20 -11.41
C SER A 5 -0.96 -17.79 -11.05
N ASP A 6 -0.06 -17.89 -12.03
CA ASP A 6 1.16 -17.10 -12.07
C ASP A 6 0.73 -15.63 -12.14
N LEU A 7 0.33 -15.06 -11.00
CA LEU A 7 0.21 -13.62 -10.83
C LEU A 7 1.56 -13.08 -11.25
N THR A 8 1.58 -12.38 -12.37
CA THR A 8 2.81 -11.79 -12.86
C THR A 8 3.31 -10.80 -11.81
N LYS A 9 4.60 -10.48 -11.85
CA LYS A 9 5.20 -9.53 -10.91
C LYS A 9 4.44 -8.18 -10.88
N LEU A 10 3.85 -7.79 -12.01
CA LEU A 10 3.00 -6.60 -12.11
C LEU A 10 1.69 -6.78 -11.31
N ASP A 11 0.97 -7.89 -11.56
CA ASP A 11 -0.30 -8.18 -10.87
C ASP A 11 -0.14 -8.27 -9.34
N ARG A 12 1.03 -8.73 -8.88
CA ARG A 12 1.38 -8.78 -7.46
C ARG A 12 1.62 -7.41 -6.85
N VAL A 13 2.23 -6.49 -7.60
CA VAL A 13 2.42 -5.10 -7.17
C VAL A 13 1.09 -4.38 -7.13
N ASP A 14 0.23 -4.58 -8.14
CA ASP A 14 -1.12 -4.00 -8.19
C ASP A 14 -2.00 -4.51 -7.04
N TYR A 15 -1.90 -5.81 -6.74
CA TYR A 15 -2.53 -6.41 -5.57
C TYR A 15 -2.03 -5.75 -4.27
N ALA A 16 -0.71 -5.60 -4.12
CA ALA A 16 -0.13 -4.96 -2.95
C ALA A 16 -0.54 -3.49 -2.81
N ALA A 17 -0.61 -2.75 -3.92
CA ALA A 17 -1.10 -1.38 -3.96
C ALA A 17 -2.57 -1.31 -3.55
N THR A 18 -3.44 -2.15 -4.11
CA THR A 18 -4.86 -2.20 -3.74
C THR A 18 -5.04 -2.45 -2.25
N MET A 19 -4.37 -3.47 -1.71
CA MET A 19 -4.47 -3.81 -0.28
C MET A 19 -3.89 -2.69 0.62
N LEU A 20 -2.76 -2.09 0.22
CA LEU A 20 -2.16 -0.98 0.95
C LEU A 20 -3.07 0.26 0.96
N ALA A 21 -3.69 0.57 -0.18
CA ALA A 21 -4.62 1.70 -0.30
C ALA A 21 -5.84 1.50 0.58
N TRP A 22 -6.44 0.31 0.57
CA TRP A 22 -7.58 -0.02 1.42
C TRP A 22 -7.24 0.08 2.91
N TYR A 23 -6.08 -0.44 3.30
CA TYR A 23 -5.63 -0.39 4.70
C TYR A 23 -5.37 1.04 5.20
N LEU A 24 -4.86 1.91 4.32
CA LEU A 24 -4.58 3.32 4.63
C LEU A 24 -5.79 4.25 4.42
N ALA A 25 -6.85 3.79 3.73
CA ALA A 25 -8.09 4.54 3.57
C ALA A 25 -8.84 4.72 4.91
N GLU A 26 -8.61 3.85 5.89
CA GLU A 26 -9.09 4.00 7.26
C GLU A 26 -8.32 5.07 8.07
N GLY A 27 -7.32 5.70 7.45
CA GLY A 27 -6.50 6.75 8.04
C GLY A 27 -5.03 6.35 8.23
N PRO A 28 -4.18 7.30 8.67
CA PRO A 28 -2.74 7.08 8.74
C PRO A 28 -2.36 5.97 9.72
N LYS A 29 -1.49 5.05 9.29
CA LYS A 29 -1.06 3.91 10.12
C LYS A 29 0.47 3.89 10.29
N PRO A 30 1.00 3.46 11.45
CA PRO A 30 2.44 3.28 11.63
C PRO A 30 3.01 2.27 10.62
N TYR A 31 4.24 2.52 10.16
CA TYR A 31 4.92 1.60 9.22
C TYR A 31 4.95 0.15 9.74
N ASP A 32 5.19 -0.06 11.03
CA ASP A 32 5.24 -1.41 11.61
C ASP A 32 3.91 -2.16 11.45
N LYS A 33 2.78 -1.46 11.58
CA LYS A 33 1.44 -2.03 11.39
C LYS A 33 1.12 -2.31 9.93
N VAL A 34 1.50 -1.40 9.04
CA VAL A 34 1.38 -1.63 7.59
C VAL A 34 2.18 -2.86 7.18
N LYS A 35 3.42 -2.98 7.66
CA LYS A 35 4.31 -4.09 7.36
C LYS A 35 3.78 -5.42 7.90
N GLU A 36 3.27 -5.45 9.14
CA GLU A 36 2.65 -6.62 9.76
C GLU A 36 1.43 -7.08 8.95
N HIS A 37 0.54 -6.14 8.59
CA HIS A 37 -0.66 -6.43 7.81
C HIS A 37 -0.33 -6.97 6.42
N CYS A 38 0.55 -6.29 5.67
CA CYS A 38 0.96 -6.73 4.33
C CYS A 38 1.68 -8.10 4.37
N ALA A 39 2.54 -8.35 5.37
CA ALA A 39 3.18 -9.65 5.53
C ALA A 39 2.15 -10.77 5.80
N GLY A 40 1.10 -10.49 6.57
CA GLY A 40 -0.02 -11.43 6.79
C GLY A 40 -0.80 -11.80 5.53
N LEU A 41 -0.80 -10.90 4.53
CA LEU A 41 -1.40 -11.13 3.21
C LEU A 41 -0.44 -11.81 2.21
N GLY A 42 0.76 -12.18 2.66
CA GLY A 42 1.80 -12.73 1.79
C GLY A 42 2.41 -11.71 0.83
N ILE A 43 2.29 -10.41 1.12
CA ILE A 43 2.93 -9.34 0.35
C ILE A 43 4.39 -9.22 0.80
N THR A 44 5.30 -9.34 -0.15
CA THR A 44 6.74 -9.22 0.06
C THR A 44 7.15 -7.76 0.22
N ARG A 45 8.34 -7.53 0.80
CA ARG A 45 8.91 -6.18 0.93
C ARG A 45 9.12 -5.49 -0.42
N PHE A 46 9.37 -6.27 -1.48
CA PHE A 46 9.55 -5.72 -2.82
C PHE A 46 8.21 -5.18 -3.36
N GLU A 47 7.16 -6.00 -3.31
CA GLU A 47 5.81 -5.61 -3.73
C GLU A 47 5.32 -4.40 -2.92
N LEU A 48 5.54 -4.40 -1.60
CA LEU A 48 5.21 -3.26 -0.74
C LEU A 48 5.97 -1.98 -1.11
N LYS A 49 7.24 -2.09 -1.51
CA LYS A 49 8.06 -0.93 -1.90
C LYS A 49 7.60 -0.35 -3.23
N GLU A 50 7.23 -1.18 -4.19
CA GLU A 50 6.71 -0.73 -5.48
C GLU A 50 5.30 -0.14 -5.31
N ALA A 51 4.41 -0.80 -4.58
CA ALA A 51 3.08 -0.30 -4.22
C ALA A 51 3.15 1.07 -3.53
N ARG A 52 4.11 1.25 -2.62
CA ARG A 52 4.33 2.54 -1.93
C ARG A 52 4.65 3.66 -2.92
N LYS A 53 5.46 3.39 -3.94
CA LYS A 53 5.81 4.37 -4.98
C LYS A 53 4.61 4.69 -5.85
N ASP A 54 3.88 3.65 -6.27
CA ASP A 54 2.71 3.77 -7.13
C ASP A 54 1.63 4.64 -6.47
N LEU A 55 1.32 4.36 -5.21
CA LEU A 55 0.36 5.14 -4.42
C LEU A 55 0.90 6.48 -3.89
N ASN A 56 2.16 6.83 -4.17
CA ASN A 56 2.80 8.04 -3.66
C ASN A 56 2.65 8.23 -2.13
N VAL A 57 2.76 7.13 -1.37
CA VAL A 57 2.52 7.13 0.08
C VAL A 57 3.45 8.12 0.79
N ARG A 58 2.85 9.04 1.54
CA ARG A 58 3.56 10.04 2.33
C ARG A 58 3.85 9.50 3.72
N THR A 59 5.01 9.90 4.26
CA THR A 59 5.38 9.60 5.64
C THR A 59 5.16 10.84 6.49
N ILE A 60 4.38 10.74 7.55
CA ILE A 60 4.18 11.78 8.55
C ILE A 60 5.00 11.41 9.78
N ASN A 61 5.87 12.31 10.24
CA ASN A 61 6.56 12.16 11.51
C ASN A 61 5.73 12.81 12.62
N THR A 62 5.31 12.01 13.60
CA THR A 62 4.55 12.50 14.78
C THR A 62 5.42 12.67 16.02
N GLY A 63 6.74 12.56 15.90
CA GLY A 63 7.71 12.62 17.01
C GLY A 63 7.89 11.29 17.74
N SER A 64 6.87 10.45 17.80
CA SER A 64 6.95 9.10 18.39
C SER A 64 6.93 7.98 17.36
N THR A 65 6.39 8.23 16.17
CA THR A 65 6.33 7.22 15.10
C THR A 65 6.23 7.85 13.72
N TRP A 66 6.44 7.03 12.70
CA TRP A 66 6.29 7.38 11.31
C TRP A 66 4.99 6.75 10.79
N LEU A 67 3.99 7.61 10.55
CA LEU A 67 2.72 7.20 9.98
C LEU A 67 2.79 7.26 8.46
N TRP A 68 2.18 6.29 7.80
CA TRP A 68 1.99 6.26 6.37
C TRP A 68 0.57 6.69 6.05
N GLN A 69 0.42 7.48 5.00
CA GLN A 69 -0.87 7.85 4.44
C GLN A 69 -0.79 7.85 2.92
N VAL A 70 -1.85 7.40 2.26
CA VAL A 70 -2.03 7.65 0.82
C VAL A 70 -2.53 9.08 0.69
N PRO A 71 -1.88 9.95 -0.08
CA PRO A 71 -2.43 11.27 -0.36
C PRO A 71 -3.80 11.10 -1.02
N GLU A 72 -4.79 11.86 -0.57
CA GLU A 72 -6.03 11.97 -1.33
C GLU A 72 -5.69 12.44 -2.73
N PRO A 73 -6.32 11.88 -3.79
CA PRO A 73 -6.15 12.40 -5.13
C PRO A 73 -6.52 13.89 -5.07
N VAL A 74 -5.54 14.76 -5.29
CA VAL A 74 -5.77 16.20 -5.44
C VAL A 74 -6.77 16.30 -6.57
N GLY A 75 -7.99 16.74 -6.24
CA GLY A 75 -9.16 16.59 -7.09
C GLY A 75 -8.87 16.86 -8.56
N GLU A 76 -9.37 15.97 -9.41
CA GLU A 76 -9.92 16.39 -10.69
C GLU A 76 -10.86 17.56 -10.37
N ASN A 77 -10.39 18.78 -10.62
CA ASN A 77 -11.27 19.93 -10.72
C ASN A 77 -12.27 19.58 -11.81
N HIS A 78 -13.49 19.21 -11.41
CA HIS A 78 -14.66 19.44 -12.24
C HIS A 78 -14.73 20.96 -12.48
N ALA A 79 -14.20 21.40 -13.61
CA ALA A 79 -14.34 22.75 -14.15
C ALA A 79 -14.79 22.65 -15.60
#